data_AF-A0A7S4DLY0-F1
#
_entry.id   AF-A0A7S4DLY0-F1
#
_cell.length_a   1.000
_cell.length_b   1.000
_cell.length_c   1.000
_cell.angle_alpha   90.00
_cell.angle_beta   90.00
_cell.angle_gamma   90.00
#
_symmetry.space_group_name_H-M   'P 1'
#
loop_
_entity.id
_entity.type
_entity.pdbx_description
1 polymer ?
#
loop_
_entity_poly.entity_id
_entity_poly.type
_entity_poly.pdbx_seq_one_letter_code
_entity_poly.pdbx_strand_id
1 'polypeptide(L)'
;TLSYTPGVLVRIDGIKDKTCTRELLSELFGGCGNIQYTDYNRGNEMAYLRMFDAEEAKSVVKLATEQAVIKEKLGSVTVSQLAGEEEKAYHQKIQDLKNDRKKKREHGKKRKFNAESSYVCFTCKKEFPTEQFSTSQLKKGDNRSCKACVEKHAKATGQRPERTKEELTCQVCSILFPSRNQLFKHIRAEGHDAGAQPKEEAKKADTTASSAGPATKKAKADNESKESQQA
;
A
#
# COMPACT_ATOMS: atom_id res chain seq x y z
N THR A 1 8.05 15.68 11.98
CA THR A 1 8.85 15.02 13.04
C THR A 1 7.87 14.37 13.98
N LEU A 2 8.08 13.12 14.39
CA LEU A 2 7.21 12.49 15.38
C LEU A 2 7.56 13.07 16.74
N SER A 3 6.65 13.81 17.37
CA SER A 3 6.80 14.21 18.77
C SER A 3 6.84 12.98 19.66
N TYR A 4 7.76 12.98 20.62
CA TYR A 4 7.83 11.95 21.66
C TYR A 4 6.80 12.29 22.73
N THR A 5 5.77 11.46 22.83
CA THR A 5 4.76 11.53 23.89
C THR A 5 4.92 10.25 24.70
N PRO A 6 5.31 10.32 25.99
CA PRO A 6 5.55 9.12 26.78
C PRO A 6 4.25 8.37 27.11
N GLY A 7 4.34 7.05 27.24
CA GLY A 7 3.24 6.17 27.66
C GLY A 7 2.20 5.92 26.58
N VAL A 8 2.47 6.20 25.31
CA VAL A 8 1.49 5.97 24.22
C VAL A 8 1.69 4.61 23.53
N LEU A 9 2.75 3.89 23.87
CA LEU A 9 3.10 2.61 23.28
C LEU A 9 2.64 1.44 24.15
N VAL A 10 1.95 0.48 23.52
CA VAL A 10 1.54 -0.78 24.12
C VAL A 10 2.28 -1.91 23.42
N ARG A 11 2.94 -2.76 24.19
CA ARG A 11 3.62 -3.96 23.74
C ARG A 11 2.72 -5.17 23.95
N ILE A 12 2.64 -6.01 22.93
CA ILE A 12 1.89 -7.27 22.93
C ILE A 12 2.89 -8.39 22.70
N ASP A 13 3.01 -9.31 23.65
CA ASP A 13 3.92 -10.46 23.61
C ASP A 13 3.14 -11.78 23.60
N GLY A 14 3.68 -12.80 22.92
CA GLY A 14 3.12 -14.16 22.92
C GLY A 14 2.12 -14.43 21.81
N ILE A 15 2.16 -13.67 20.72
CA ILE A 15 1.31 -13.90 19.54
C ILE A 15 1.77 -15.19 18.84
N LYS A 16 1.06 -16.30 19.09
CA LYS A 16 1.39 -17.62 18.49
C LYS A 16 0.67 -17.88 17.16
N ASP A 17 -0.41 -17.15 16.91
CA ASP A 17 -1.24 -17.39 15.73
C ASP A 17 -0.58 -16.84 14.45
N LYS A 18 -0.37 -17.73 13.47
CA LYS A 18 0.16 -17.40 12.14
C LYS A 18 -0.85 -16.70 11.23
N THR A 19 -2.13 -16.74 11.61
CA THR A 19 -3.21 -16.03 10.91
C THR A 19 -3.39 -14.61 11.41
N CYS A 20 -2.74 -14.24 12.52
CA CYS A 20 -2.73 -12.88 13.02
C CYS A 20 -2.21 -11.91 11.94
N THR A 21 -3.00 -10.87 11.68
CA THR A 21 -2.69 -9.79 10.76
C THR A 21 -2.70 -8.47 11.51
N ARG A 22 -2.07 -7.45 10.93
CA ARG A 22 -2.05 -6.10 11.50
C ARG A 22 -3.46 -5.51 11.59
N GLU A 23 -4.30 -5.84 10.62
CA GLU A 23 -5.68 -5.41 10.52
C GLU A 23 -6.51 -6.04 11.65
N LEU A 24 -6.32 -7.33 11.95
CA LEU A 24 -6.96 -8.01 13.09
C LEU A 24 -6.60 -7.33 14.42
N LEU A 25 -5.32 -7.01 14.65
CA LEU A 25 -4.90 -6.31 15.87
C LEU A 25 -5.56 -4.92 15.96
N SER A 26 -5.67 -4.23 14.84
CA SER A 26 -6.29 -2.90 14.80
C SER A 26 -7.80 -2.96 15.07
N GLU A 27 -8.48 -4.01 14.60
CA GLU A 27 -9.90 -4.25 14.87
C GLU A 27 -10.14 -4.63 16.34
N LEU A 28 -9.33 -5.54 16.90
CA LEU A 28 -9.47 -5.99 18.28
C LEU A 28 -9.27 -4.87 19.29
N PHE A 29 -8.26 -4.02 19.08
CA PHE A 29 -7.92 -2.94 20.00
C PHE A 29 -8.55 -1.59 19.61
N GLY A 30 -9.13 -1.48 18.41
CA GLY A 30 -9.73 -0.24 17.91
C GLY A 30 -10.98 0.20 18.67
N GLY A 31 -11.66 -0.71 19.37
CA GLY A 31 -12.77 -0.37 20.27
C GLY A 31 -12.34 0.36 21.56
N CYS A 32 -11.05 0.37 21.88
CA CYS A 32 -10.52 0.91 23.14
C CYS A 32 -10.02 2.35 23.03
N GLY A 33 -9.83 2.84 21.80
CA GLY A 33 -9.21 4.14 21.53
C GLY A 33 -8.69 4.22 20.10
N ASN A 34 -8.19 5.38 19.71
CA ASN A 34 -7.71 5.59 18.36
C ASN A 34 -6.27 5.06 18.22
N ILE A 35 -6.05 4.13 17.28
CA ILE A 35 -4.73 3.56 17.03
C ILE A 35 -4.06 4.37 15.92
N GLN A 36 -2.93 5.01 16.23
CA GLN A 36 -2.17 5.78 15.25
C GLN A 36 -1.35 4.89 14.31
N TYR A 37 -0.76 3.83 14.86
CA TYR A 37 0.07 2.90 14.09
C TYR A 37 0.21 1.55 14.80
N THR A 38 0.19 0.46 14.02
CA THR A 38 0.45 -0.91 14.48
C THR A 38 1.71 -1.44 13.82
N ASP A 39 2.73 -1.72 14.63
CA ASP A 39 3.98 -2.36 14.23
C ASP A 39 3.90 -3.86 14.48
N TYR A 40 3.51 -4.60 13.44
CA TYR A 40 3.45 -6.05 13.48
C TYR A 40 3.94 -6.62 12.15
N ASN A 41 4.81 -7.62 12.22
CA ASN A 41 5.19 -8.42 11.06
C ASN A 41 4.65 -9.84 11.27
N ARG A 42 4.06 -10.41 10.22
CA ARG A 42 3.49 -11.74 10.27
C ARG A 42 4.55 -12.76 10.71
N GLY A 43 4.22 -13.55 11.72
CA GLY A 43 5.11 -14.57 12.29
C GLY A 43 6.00 -14.07 13.44
N ASN A 44 5.98 -12.77 13.76
CA ASN A 44 6.59 -12.29 14.99
C ASN A 44 5.68 -12.61 16.18
N GLU A 45 6.30 -12.95 17.32
CA GLU A 45 5.59 -13.16 18.59
C GLU A 45 5.30 -11.85 19.33
N MET A 46 5.83 -10.74 18.83
CA MET A 46 5.73 -9.40 19.42
C MET A 46 5.07 -8.42 18.45
N ALA A 47 4.16 -7.60 18.96
CA ALA A 47 3.60 -6.44 18.26
C ALA A 47 3.70 -5.19 19.14
N TYR A 48 3.77 -4.02 18.50
CA TYR A 48 3.72 -2.72 19.18
C TYR A 48 2.55 -1.91 18.62
N LEU A 49 1.70 -1.40 19.49
CA LEU A 49 0.60 -0.49 19.16
C LEU A 49 0.94 0.89 19.67
N ARG A 50 0.77 1.90 18.82
CA ARG A 50 0.91 3.30 19.20
C ARG A 50 -0.46 3.96 19.22
N MET A 51 -0.90 4.34 20.41
CA MET A 51 -2.14 5.08 20.64
C MET A 51 -1.92 6.58 20.40
N PHE A 52 -3.00 7.34 20.28
CA PHE A 52 -2.91 8.81 20.27
C PHE A 52 -2.61 9.34 21.68
N ASP A 53 -3.27 8.79 22.69
CA ASP A 53 -3.16 9.24 24.08
C ASP A 53 -2.68 8.16 25.06
N ALA A 54 -2.03 8.59 26.14
CA ALA A 54 -1.51 7.69 27.17
C ALA A 54 -2.61 7.05 28.04
N GLU A 55 -3.79 7.70 28.13
CA GLU A 55 -4.95 7.16 28.84
C GLU A 55 -5.60 6.01 28.05
N GLU A 56 -5.72 6.16 26.73
CA GLU A 56 -6.20 5.09 25.84
C GLU A 56 -5.29 3.86 25.92
N ALA A 57 -3.97 4.06 25.98
CA ALA A 57 -3.00 2.98 26.16
C ALA A 57 -3.22 2.20 27.47
N LYS A 58 -3.59 2.88 28.57
CA LYS A 58 -3.95 2.22 29.83
C LYS A 58 -5.26 1.45 29.71
N SER A 59 -6.26 2.00 29.01
CA SER A 59 -7.54 1.34 28.76
C SER A 59 -7.38 0.07 27.95
N VAL A 60 -6.49 0.08 26.94
CA VAL A 60 -6.12 -1.12 26.16
C VAL A 60 -5.54 -2.22 27.05
N VAL A 61 -4.64 -1.90 27.98
CA VAL A 61 -4.06 -2.89 28.90
C VAL A 61 -5.13 -3.50 29.82
N LYS A 62 -6.03 -2.67 30.37
CA LYS A 62 -7.15 -3.16 31.20
C LYS A 62 -8.07 -4.09 30.43
N LEU A 63 -8.51 -3.69 29.23
CA LEU A 63 -9.39 -4.50 28.39
C LEU A 63 -8.73 -5.78 27.92
N ALA A 64 -7.43 -5.77 27.62
CA ALA A 64 -6.68 -6.98 27.29
C ALA A 64 -6.66 -8.01 28.44
N THR A 65 -6.66 -7.54 29.70
CA THR A 65 -6.72 -8.43 30.86
C THR A 65 -8.11 -9.04 31.07
N GLU A 66 -9.17 -8.27 30.80
CA GLU A 66 -10.56 -8.62 31.06
C GLU A 66 -11.25 -9.38 29.91
N GLN A 67 -11.01 -9.00 28.65
CA GLN A 67 -11.73 -9.56 27.52
C GLN A 67 -11.23 -10.96 27.13
N ALA A 68 -12.07 -11.97 27.36
CA ALA A 68 -11.82 -13.35 26.94
C ALA A 68 -11.63 -13.50 25.42
N VAL A 69 -12.30 -12.65 24.62
CA VAL A 69 -12.24 -12.68 23.14
C VAL A 69 -10.81 -12.49 22.62
N ILE A 70 -10.01 -11.65 23.28
CA ILE A 70 -8.61 -11.40 22.91
C ILE A 70 -7.77 -12.65 23.17
N LYS A 71 -7.99 -13.31 24.30
CA LYS A 71 -7.29 -14.55 24.67
C LYS A 71 -7.69 -15.72 23.76
N GLU A 72 -8.95 -15.77 23.32
CA GLU A 72 -9.43 -16.79 22.39
C GLU A 72 -8.80 -16.64 21.00
N LYS A 73 -8.78 -15.42 20.46
CA LYS A 73 -8.26 -15.16 19.10
C LYS A 73 -6.73 -15.14 19.02
N LEU A 74 -6.04 -14.58 20.01
CA LEU A 74 -4.59 -14.41 19.97
C LEU A 74 -3.83 -15.46 20.83
N GLY A 75 -4.52 -16.18 21.71
CA GLY A 75 -3.95 -17.13 22.66
C GLY A 75 -3.50 -16.49 23.98
N SER A 76 -2.55 -17.13 24.66
CA SER A 76 -1.96 -16.64 25.91
C SER A 76 -1.01 -15.47 25.65
N VAL A 77 -1.59 -14.27 25.50
CA VAL A 77 -0.87 -13.04 25.17
C VAL A 77 -0.73 -12.16 26.41
N THR A 78 0.45 -11.54 26.56
CA THR A 78 0.73 -10.54 27.59
C THR A 78 0.71 -9.16 26.95
N VAL A 79 -0.07 -8.24 27.51
CA VAL A 79 -0.17 -6.86 27.03
C VAL A 79 0.32 -5.92 28.12
N SER A 80 1.35 -5.12 27.80
CA SER A 80 2.03 -4.23 28.74
C SER A 80 2.21 -2.84 28.13
N GLN A 81 1.95 -1.80 28.90
CA GLN A 81 2.28 -0.42 28.49
C GLN A 81 3.79 -0.22 28.62
N LEU A 82 4.43 0.26 27.55
CA LEU A 82 5.85 0.65 27.60
C LEU A 82 5.96 2.05 28.20
N ALA A 83 6.93 2.22 29.10
CA ALA A 83 7.26 3.50 29.69
C ALA A 83 8.78 3.60 29.92
N GLY A 84 9.26 4.83 30.08
CA GLY A 84 10.65 5.08 30.50
C GLY A 84 11.69 4.76 29.42
N GLU A 85 12.71 3.99 29.78
CA GLU A 85 13.86 3.72 28.92
C GLU A 85 13.52 2.77 27.75
N GLU A 86 12.65 1.79 27.97
CA GLU A 86 12.24 0.85 26.91
C GLU A 86 11.51 1.57 25.76
N GLU A 87 10.64 2.53 26.13
CA GLU A 87 9.92 3.35 25.16
C GLU A 87 10.89 4.22 24.35
N LYS A 88 11.87 4.86 25.01
CA LYS A 88 12.92 5.64 24.33
C LYS A 88 13.74 4.78 23.39
N ALA A 89 14.11 3.56 23.80
CA ALA A 89 14.87 2.63 22.97
C ALA A 89 14.09 2.21 21.72
N TYR A 90 12.78 1.96 21.85
CA TYR A 90 11.91 1.68 20.71
C TYR A 90 11.83 2.89 19.75
N HIS A 91 11.63 4.10 20.28
CA HIS A 91 11.62 5.32 19.48
C HIS A 91 12.94 5.54 18.74
N GLN A 92 14.08 5.33 19.40
CA GLN A 92 15.40 5.44 18.78
C GLN A 92 15.55 4.45 17.62
N LYS A 93 15.17 3.18 17.83
CA LYS A 93 15.19 2.16 16.77
C LYS A 93 14.35 2.57 15.55
N ILE A 94 13.16 3.15 15.75
CA ILE A 94 12.32 3.63 14.65
C ILE A 94 12.97 4.83 13.93
N GLN A 95 13.61 5.74 14.66
CA GLN A 95 14.35 6.85 14.06
C GLN A 95 15.53 6.34 13.21
N ASP A 96 16.28 5.37 13.72
CA ASP A 96 17.42 4.78 13.01
C ASP A 96 16.95 4.07 11.73
N LEU A 97 15.87 3.30 11.79
CA LEU A 97 15.25 2.68 10.61
C LEU A 97 14.80 3.71 9.56
N LYS A 98 14.28 4.86 9.99
CA LYS A 98 13.91 5.97 9.09
C LYS A 98 15.14 6.61 8.46
N ASN A 99 16.18 6.85 9.24
CA ASN A 99 17.44 7.42 8.78
C ASN A 99 18.12 6.49 7.77
N ASP A 100 18.12 5.17 8.03
CA ASP A 100 18.65 4.17 7.13
C ASP A 100 17.86 4.08 5.83
N ARG A 101 16.53 4.12 5.89
CA ARG A 101 15.68 4.20 4.68
C ARG A 101 15.98 5.46 3.87
N LYS A 102 16.22 6.60 4.54
CA LYS A 102 16.61 7.86 3.88
C LYS A 102 18.00 7.74 3.22
N LYS A 103 19.00 7.23 3.94
CA LYS A 103 20.35 6.95 3.41
C LYS A 103 20.29 6.01 2.21
N LYS A 104 19.54 4.92 2.28
CA LYS A 104 19.34 3.98 1.17
C LYS A 104 18.69 4.65 -0.06
N ARG A 105 17.72 5.54 0.14
CA ARG A 105 17.12 6.33 -0.95
C ARG A 105 18.13 7.29 -1.58
N GLU A 106 18.99 7.91 -0.79
CA GLU A 106 20.06 8.79 -1.28
C GLU A 106 21.15 8.01 -2.01
N HIS A 107 21.58 6.86 -1.47
CA HIS A 107 22.52 5.96 -2.13
C HIS A 107 21.95 5.32 -3.41
N GLY A 108 20.66 4.97 -3.42
CA GLY A 108 19.98 4.47 -4.62
C GLY A 108 19.90 5.51 -5.74
N LYS A 109 19.75 6.80 -5.39
CA LYS A 109 19.89 7.91 -6.35
C LYS A 109 21.35 8.13 -6.80
N LYS A 110 22.31 7.80 -5.93
CA LYS A 110 23.75 7.88 -6.19
C LYS A 110 24.38 6.61 -6.77
N ARG A 111 23.61 5.57 -7.14
CA ARG A 111 24.03 4.62 -8.20
C ARG A 111 24.03 5.38 -9.52
N LYS A 112 24.94 6.37 -9.56
CA LYS A 112 25.22 7.26 -10.65
C LYS A 112 25.63 6.34 -11.78
N PHE A 113 24.96 6.54 -12.90
CA PHE A 113 25.54 6.32 -14.21
C PHE A 113 27.04 6.63 -14.13
N ASN A 114 27.89 5.66 -14.46
CA ASN A 114 29.31 5.91 -14.57
C ASN A 114 29.47 7.11 -15.53
N ALA A 115 29.98 8.24 -15.04
CA ALA A 115 30.03 9.50 -15.78
C ALA A 115 30.88 9.38 -17.07
N GLU A 116 31.66 8.30 -17.15
CA GLU A 116 32.52 7.95 -18.27
C GLU A 116 31.82 7.10 -19.36
N SER A 117 30.55 6.73 -19.17
CA SER A 117 29.81 6.02 -20.21
C SER A 117 29.33 6.99 -21.30
N SER A 118 29.87 6.88 -22.51
CA SER A 118 29.34 7.56 -23.69
C SER A 118 28.18 6.78 -24.31
N TYR A 119 27.29 7.47 -25.03
CA TYR A 119 26.16 6.84 -25.72
C TYR A 119 26.12 7.25 -27.18
N VAL A 120 26.00 6.27 -28.07
CA VAL A 120 25.89 6.49 -29.51
C VAL A 120 24.42 6.68 -29.89
N CYS A 121 24.10 7.82 -30.51
CA CYS A 121 22.78 8.08 -31.07
C CYS A 121 22.49 7.13 -32.24
N PHE A 122 21.34 6.46 -32.26
CA PHE A 122 20.96 5.53 -33.33
C PHE A 122 20.70 6.26 -34.66
N THR A 123 20.11 7.45 -34.61
CA THR A 123 19.73 8.22 -35.82
C THR A 123 20.93 8.90 -36.47
N CYS A 124 21.81 9.54 -35.69
CA CYS A 124 22.93 10.31 -36.23
C CYS A 124 24.30 9.70 -35.97
N LYS A 125 24.38 8.57 -35.25
CA LYS A 125 25.62 7.84 -34.91
C LYS A 125 26.67 8.65 -34.15
N LYS A 126 26.33 9.85 -33.66
CA LYS A 126 27.22 10.67 -32.83
C LYS A 126 27.26 10.14 -31.39
N GLU A 127 28.43 10.22 -30.79
CA GLU A 127 28.65 9.96 -29.37
C GLU A 127 28.27 11.18 -28.54
N PHE A 128 27.60 10.93 -27.43
CA PHE A 128 27.14 11.94 -26.50
C PHE A 128 27.45 11.48 -25.07
N PRO A 129 27.86 12.40 -24.18
CA PRO A 129 28.02 12.08 -22.77
C PRO A 129 26.66 11.71 -22.15
N THR A 130 26.66 10.74 -21.24
CA THR A 130 25.43 10.24 -20.61
C THR A 130 24.66 11.31 -19.82
N GLU A 131 25.33 12.39 -19.42
CA GLU A 131 24.71 13.56 -18.77
C GLU A 131 23.66 14.27 -19.64
N GLN A 132 23.75 14.15 -20.98
CA GLN A 132 22.80 14.78 -21.92
C GLN A 132 21.51 13.98 -22.12
N PHE A 133 21.39 12.78 -21.54
CA PHE A 133 20.19 11.95 -21.62
C PHE A 133 19.52 11.82 -20.25
N SER A 134 18.19 11.79 -20.25
CA SER A 134 17.46 11.48 -19.03
C SER A 134 17.65 10.01 -18.63
N THR A 135 17.65 9.71 -17.33
CA THR A 135 17.72 8.34 -16.80
C THR A 135 16.63 7.42 -17.35
N SER A 136 15.48 7.99 -17.74
CA SER A 136 14.38 7.27 -18.38
C SER A 136 14.65 6.92 -19.86
N GLN A 137 15.38 7.77 -20.59
CA GLN A 137 15.87 7.47 -21.94
C GLN A 137 16.95 6.39 -21.92
N LEU A 138 17.77 6.36 -20.85
CA LEU A 138 18.85 5.41 -20.69
C LEU A 138 18.39 4.01 -20.22
N LYS A 139 17.34 3.92 -19.38
CA LYS A 139 16.87 2.65 -18.80
C LYS A 139 15.99 1.80 -19.72
N LYS A 140 15.35 2.37 -20.73
CA LYS A 140 14.27 1.69 -21.46
C LYS A 140 14.72 0.83 -22.65
N GLY A 141 16.02 0.73 -22.95
CA GLY A 141 16.53 -0.12 -24.04
C GLY A 141 16.12 0.32 -25.46
N ASP A 142 14.99 1.02 -25.60
CA ASP A 142 14.41 1.41 -26.86
C ASP A 142 14.80 2.83 -27.26
N ASN A 143 15.57 2.88 -28.36
CA ASN A 143 15.63 3.97 -29.36
C ASN A 143 16.34 5.27 -28.95
N ARG A 144 17.66 5.21 -29.18
CA ARG A 144 18.72 6.18 -28.89
C ARG A 144 18.73 7.41 -29.81
N SER A 145 17.63 8.11 -30.04
CA SER A 145 17.72 9.37 -30.79
C SER A 145 18.17 10.50 -29.86
N CYS A 146 19.26 11.21 -30.18
CA CYS A 146 19.66 12.40 -29.43
C CYS A 146 18.56 13.46 -29.49
N LYS A 147 18.53 14.39 -28.54
CA LYS A 147 17.49 15.43 -28.45
C LYS A 147 17.26 16.15 -29.79
N ALA A 148 18.35 16.51 -30.49
CA ALA A 148 18.26 17.13 -31.81
C ALA A 148 17.61 16.24 -32.87
N CYS A 149 17.86 14.93 -32.86
CA CYS A 149 17.21 13.99 -33.78
C CYS A 149 15.74 13.79 -33.44
N VAL A 150 15.38 13.76 -32.15
CA VAL A 150 13.98 13.68 -31.71
C VAL A 150 13.19 14.93 -32.11
N GLU A 151 13.78 16.12 -31.91
CA GLU A 151 13.15 17.39 -32.30
C GLU A 151 13.04 17.52 -33.82
N LYS A 152 14.07 17.11 -34.57
CA LYS A 152 14.01 17.07 -36.04
C LYS A 152 12.91 16.15 -36.53
N HIS A 153 12.78 14.96 -35.93
CA HIS A 153 11.70 14.04 -36.28
C HIS A 153 10.34 14.65 -35.97
N ALA A 154 10.14 15.21 -34.77
CA ALA A 154 8.88 15.85 -34.38
C ALA A 154 8.48 17.03 -35.28
N LYS A 155 9.46 17.84 -35.74
CA LYS A 155 9.22 18.93 -36.70
C LYS A 155 8.88 18.41 -38.10
N ALA A 156 9.56 17.35 -38.56
CA ALA A 156 9.32 16.77 -39.88
C ALA A 156 7.95 16.10 -39.99
N THR A 157 7.49 15.44 -38.93
CA THR A 157 6.20 14.72 -38.94
C THR A 157 5.02 15.59 -38.53
N GLY A 158 5.22 16.83 -38.05
CA GLY A 158 4.17 17.72 -37.53
C GLY A 158 3.46 17.19 -36.26
N GLN A 159 3.68 15.93 -35.94
CA GLN A 159 3.29 15.23 -34.73
C GLN A 159 4.57 14.81 -34.03
N ARG A 160 4.67 15.07 -32.72
CA ARG A 160 5.58 14.30 -31.87
C ARG A 160 5.29 12.83 -32.18
N PRO A 161 6.29 11.98 -32.52
CA PRO A 161 6.01 10.60 -32.92
C PRO A 161 5.12 10.01 -31.84
N GLU A 162 3.84 9.81 -32.17
CA GLU A 162 2.98 9.07 -31.28
C GLU A 162 3.73 7.76 -31.12
N ARG A 163 3.97 7.37 -29.86
CA ARG A 163 4.26 5.96 -29.61
C ARG A 163 3.12 5.25 -30.30
N THR A 164 3.40 4.60 -31.43
CA THR A 164 2.46 3.71 -32.08
C THR A 164 2.00 2.83 -30.95
N LYS A 165 0.75 3.04 -30.52
CA LYS A 165 0.13 2.16 -29.53
C LYS A 165 0.05 0.85 -30.27
N GLU A 166 1.10 0.05 -30.16
CA GLU A 166 1.09 -1.33 -30.61
C GLU A 166 -0.19 -1.90 -30.01
N GLU A 167 -1.13 -2.22 -30.89
CA GLU A 167 -2.41 -2.75 -30.47
C GLU A 167 -2.09 -4.05 -29.74
N LEU A 168 -2.35 -4.05 -28.43
CA LEU A 168 -1.98 -5.17 -27.59
C LEU A 168 -2.99 -6.27 -27.84
N THR A 169 -2.56 -7.43 -28.33
CA THR A 169 -3.44 -8.59 -28.55
C THR A 169 -3.45 -9.50 -27.32
N CYS A 170 -4.63 -10.02 -26.98
CA CYS A 170 -4.69 -11.18 -26.09
C CYS A 170 -4.15 -12.40 -26.83
N GLN A 171 -3.23 -13.16 -26.24
CA GLN A 171 -2.67 -14.35 -26.89
C GLN A 171 -3.64 -15.53 -26.95
N VAL A 172 -4.71 -15.52 -26.14
CA VAL A 172 -5.68 -16.62 -26.09
C VAL A 172 -6.79 -16.43 -27.11
N CYS A 173 -7.34 -15.21 -27.21
CA CYS A 173 -8.49 -14.93 -28.09
C CYS A 173 -8.21 -13.90 -29.20
N SER A 174 -6.98 -13.39 -29.31
CA SER A 174 -6.52 -12.46 -30.36
C SER A 174 -7.28 -11.13 -30.46
N ILE A 175 -8.06 -10.74 -29.44
CA ILE A 175 -8.72 -9.43 -29.39
C ILE A 175 -7.68 -8.33 -29.22
N LEU A 176 -7.81 -7.26 -30.01
CA LEU A 176 -6.95 -6.07 -29.99
C LEU A 176 -7.42 -5.08 -28.92
N PHE A 177 -6.48 -4.57 -28.12
CA PHE A 177 -6.75 -3.61 -27.07
C PHE A 177 -5.97 -2.31 -27.28
N PRO A 178 -6.63 -1.14 -27.22
CA PRO A 178 -5.99 0.17 -27.36
C PRO A 178 -5.13 0.56 -26.14
N SER A 179 -5.18 -0.20 -25.04
CA SER A 179 -4.32 0.00 -23.88
C SER A 179 -4.07 -1.27 -23.08
N ARG A 180 -2.91 -1.31 -22.41
CA ARG A 180 -2.48 -2.41 -21.54
C ARG A 180 -3.46 -2.69 -20.38
N ASN A 181 -4.08 -1.65 -19.83
CA ASN A 181 -5.06 -1.81 -18.76
C ASN A 181 -6.33 -2.52 -19.25
N GLN A 182 -6.77 -2.28 -20.49
CA GLN A 182 -7.93 -2.98 -21.05
C GLN A 182 -7.60 -4.45 -21.33
N LEU A 183 -6.40 -4.75 -21.86
CA LEU A 183 -5.93 -6.12 -22.00
C LEU A 183 -5.93 -6.88 -20.67
N PHE A 184 -5.39 -6.29 -19.60
CA PHE A 184 -5.39 -6.96 -18.28
C PHE A 184 -6.77 -7.11 -17.66
N LYS A 185 -7.68 -6.16 -17.87
CA LYS A 185 -9.08 -6.33 -17.44
C LYS A 185 -9.73 -7.50 -18.16
N HIS A 186 -9.51 -7.63 -19.46
CA HIS A 186 -9.99 -8.75 -20.25
C HIS A 186 -9.38 -10.09 -19.78
N ILE A 187 -8.05 -10.17 -19.58
CA ILE A 187 -7.38 -11.41 -19.14
C ILE A 187 -7.97 -11.90 -17.80
N ARG A 188 -8.27 -10.99 -16.86
CA ARG A 188 -8.87 -11.33 -15.57
C ARG A 188 -10.35 -11.69 -15.68
N ALA A 189 -11.09 -11.07 -16.59
CA ALA A 189 -12.52 -11.31 -16.77
C ALA A 189 -12.81 -12.65 -17.46
N GLU A 190 -12.02 -12.99 -18.48
CA GLU A 190 -12.17 -14.24 -19.27
C GLU A 190 -11.37 -15.42 -18.70
N GLY A 191 -10.54 -15.20 -17.67
CA GLY A 191 -9.74 -16.25 -17.06
C GLY A 191 -8.54 -16.71 -17.90
N HIS A 192 -7.95 -15.82 -18.70
CA HIS A 192 -6.80 -16.10 -19.57
C HIS A 192 -5.43 -16.03 -18.85
N ASP A 193 -5.40 -15.96 -17.52
CA ASP A 193 -4.15 -15.92 -16.74
C ASP A 193 -3.50 -17.32 -16.71
N ALA A 194 -2.70 -17.65 -17.74
CA ALA A 194 -2.04 -18.95 -17.97
C ALA A 194 -1.00 -19.39 -16.90
N GLY A 195 -1.02 -18.80 -15.71
CA GLY A 195 -0.11 -19.11 -14.61
C GLY A 195 -0.71 -18.97 -13.21
N ALA A 196 -2.00 -18.64 -13.10
CA ALA A 196 -2.68 -18.72 -11.81
C ALA A 196 -3.08 -20.18 -11.57
N GLN A 197 -2.14 -20.99 -11.06
CA GLN A 197 -2.51 -22.20 -10.32
C GLN A 197 -3.59 -21.78 -9.32
N PRO A 198 -4.79 -22.38 -9.37
CA PRO A 198 -5.81 -22.09 -8.39
C PRO A 198 -5.23 -22.44 -7.03
N LYS A 199 -5.01 -21.44 -6.18
CA LYS A 199 -4.95 -21.70 -4.74
C LYS A 199 -6.32 -22.23 -4.40
N GLU A 200 -6.40 -23.54 -4.22
CA GLU A 200 -7.54 -24.22 -3.61
C GLU A 200 -7.88 -23.53 -2.29
N GLU A 201 -8.81 -22.59 -2.34
CA GLU A 201 -9.58 -22.19 -1.17
C GLU A 201 -10.74 -23.17 -1.07
N ALA A 202 -10.56 -24.12 -0.15
CA ALA A 202 -11.63 -24.90 0.41
C ALA A 202 -12.75 -23.96 0.93
N LYS A 203 -13.89 -23.95 0.23
CA LYS A 203 -15.19 -23.57 0.78
C LYS A 203 -16.23 -24.61 0.38
N LYS A 204 -16.36 -25.63 1.23
CA LYS A 204 -17.65 -26.25 1.60
C LYS A 204 -18.18 -25.43 2.79
N ALA A 205 -19.45 -25.19 3.06
CA ALA A 205 -20.74 -25.64 2.55
C ALA A 205 -21.75 -24.51 2.89
N ASP A 206 -22.72 -24.23 2.02
CA ASP A 206 -24.11 -24.67 2.18
C ASP A 206 -24.95 -23.80 3.12
N THR A 207 -25.89 -23.04 2.55
CA THR A 207 -27.27 -23.01 3.05
C THR A 207 -28.19 -22.54 1.91
N THR A 208 -29.18 -23.38 1.63
CA THR A 208 -30.21 -23.25 0.60
C THR A 208 -31.48 -22.60 1.15
N ALA A 209 -32.05 -21.71 0.32
CA ALA A 209 -33.48 -21.54 -0.01
C ALA A 209 -34.54 -21.02 0.99
N SER A 210 -35.45 -20.24 0.37
CA SER A 210 -36.83 -19.83 0.76
C SER A 210 -36.95 -18.57 1.63
N SER A 211 -37.85 -17.61 1.37
CA SER A 211 -38.91 -17.45 0.37
C SER A 211 -39.56 -16.06 0.55
N ALA A 212 -40.19 -15.55 -0.53
CA ALA A 212 -41.30 -14.59 -0.58
C ALA A 212 -41.11 -13.12 -0.11
N GLY A 213 -41.48 -12.18 -0.98
CA GLY A 213 -41.59 -10.72 -0.72
C GLY A 213 -42.79 -10.34 0.18
N PRO A 214 -43.33 -9.09 0.16
CA PRO A 214 -43.30 -8.10 -0.92
C PRO A 214 -43.04 -6.62 -0.47
N ALA A 215 -43.15 -5.74 -1.45
CA ALA A 215 -42.98 -4.29 -1.42
C ALA A 215 -43.81 -3.52 -0.38
N THR A 216 -43.25 -2.41 0.13
CA THR A 216 -44.01 -1.21 0.51
C THR A 216 -43.26 0.07 0.16
N LYS A 217 -44.03 0.96 -0.49
CA LYS A 217 -43.76 2.36 -0.84
C LYS A 217 -43.75 3.27 0.41
N LYS A 218 -43.38 4.54 0.17
CA LYS A 218 -43.64 5.78 0.95
C LYS A 218 -42.72 5.98 2.18
N ALA A 219 -42.29 7.18 2.55
CA ALA A 219 -42.62 8.54 2.12
C ALA A 219 -41.49 9.51 2.51
N LYS A 220 -41.46 10.63 1.77
CA LYS A 220 -40.96 11.95 2.16
C LYS A 220 -41.32 12.33 3.61
N ALA A 221 -40.40 12.98 4.31
CA ALA A 221 -40.73 14.02 5.28
C ALA A 221 -39.56 15.01 5.37
N ASP A 222 -39.77 16.17 4.74
CA ASP A 222 -39.13 17.43 5.06
C ASP A 222 -39.37 17.76 6.55
N ASN A 223 -38.36 18.29 7.26
CA ASN A 223 -38.63 19.06 8.47
C ASN A 223 -37.72 20.28 8.52
N GLU A 224 -38.35 21.41 8.21
CA GLU A 224 -37.83 22.77 8.25
C GLU A 224 -38.49 23.49 9.44
N SER A 225 -37.67 24.22 10.19
CA SER A 225 -37.98 25.46 10.91
C SER A 225 -38.55 25.46 12.35
N LYS A 226 -37.99 26.43 13.10
CA LYS A 226 -38.44 27.13 14.32
C LYS A 226 -38.16 26.42 15.64
N GLU A 227 -37.71 27.06 16.72
CA GLU A 227 -37.67 28.46 17.22
C GLU A 227 -36.54 28.48 18.28
N SER A 228 -35.81 29.56 18.60
CA SER A 228 -36.21 30.72 19.42
C SER A 228 -34.96 31.62 19.58
N GLN A 229 -34.95 32.87 19.10
CA GLN A 229 -35.22 34.09 19.89
C GLN A 229 -34.67 34.05 21.34
N GLN A 230 -33.56 34.76 21.56
CA GLN A 230 -33.21 35.32 22.87
C GLN A 230 -33.10 36.84 22.72
N ALA A 231 -33.75 37.49 23.67
CA ALA A 231 -33.75 38.93 23.94
C ALA A 231 -32.43 39.40 24.53
#